data_AF-A0A0D0AT59-F1
#
_entry.id   AF-A0A0D0AT59-F1
#
_cell.length_a   1.000
_cell.length_b   1.000
_cell.length_c   1.000
_cell.angle_alpha   90.00
_cell.angle_beta   90.00
_cell.angle_gamma   90.00
#
_symmetry.space_group_name_H-M   'P 1'
#
loop_
_entity.id
_entity.type
_entity.pdbx_description
1 polymer ?
#
loop_
_entity_poly.entity_id
_entity_poly.type
_entity_poly.pdbx_seq_one_letter_code
_entity_poly.pdbx_strand_id
1 'polypeptide(L)'
;MDNDEHADIRIEEGQQIDESIMDSAEDSMDKNAKIAEEETRDSEVPAHSVIHQYLLDFPNGLQKQIDQYGMPNCYKDGQFFVYPPHPVFALHTAIHTSFSPDPLCLRPIFIWLPEYLPGHPDHYKCTCGGNLSMNGYNDNPIAQRVHTSTGTNYFIFTNRYICDSCRMNN
;
A
#
# COMPACT_ATOMS: atom_id res chain seq x y z
N MET A 1 -35.50 -16.03 -34.81
CA MET A 1 -35.33 -17.24 -33.95
C MET A 1 -34.15 -16.90 -33.10
N ASP A 2 -34.49 -16.18 -32.04
CA ASP A 2 -33.63 -15.37 -31.21
C ASP A 2 -33.58 -16.08 -29.86
N ASN A 3 -32.37 -16.42 -29.39
CA ASN A 3 -32.16 -17.00 -28.07
C ASN A 3 -31.56 -15.92 -27.19
N ASP A 4 -32.42 -15.29 -26.40
CA ASP A 4 -32.10 -14.36 -25.34
C ASP A 4 -32.33 -15.10 -24.01
N GLU A 5 -31.24 -15.43 -23.32
CA GLU A 5 -31.23 -16.18 -22.08
C GLU A 5 -30.95 -15.20 -20.91
N HIS A 6 -31.98 -14.45 -20.53
CA HIS A 6 -31.98 -13.67 -19.30
C HIS A 6 -32.29 -14.60 -18.12
N ALA A 7 -31.32 -14.77 -17.21
CA ALA A 7 -31.53 -15.44 -15.94
C ALA A 7 -32.21 -14.48 -14.95
N ASP A 8 -33.51 -14.72 -14.71
CA ASP A 8 -34.32 -14.04 -13.70
C ASP A 8 -33.87 -14.44 -12.28
N ILE A 9 -33.27 -13.51 -11.55
CA ILE A 9 -33.04 -13.67 -10.11
C ILE A 9 -34.34 -13.28 -9.38
N ARG A 10 -35.11 -14.29 -8.96
CA ARG A 10 -36.26 -14.11 -8.05
C ARG A 10 -35.75 -13.69 -6.68
N ILE A 11 -36.08 -12.47 -6.27
CA ILE A 11 -35.93 -12.01 -4.90
C ILE A 11 -37.17 -12.50 -4.14
N GLU A 12 -37.00 -13.51 -3.29
CA GLU A 12 -38.05 -13.91 -2.34
C GLU A 12 -38.16 -12.85 -1.24
N GLU A 13 -39.30 -12.18 -1.19
CA GLU A 13 -39.70 -11.24 -0.15
C GLU A 13 -39.87 -11.99 1.19
N GLY A 14 -39.15 -11.59 2.24
CA GLY A 14 -39.46 -12.10 3.59
C GLY A 14 -38.40 -12.03 4.69
N GLN A 15 -37.17 -11.57 4.43
CA GLN A 15 -36.23 -11.30 5.53
C GLN A 15 -36.36 -9.86 6.00
N GLN A 16 -37.08 -9.66 7.11
CA GLN A 16 -36.92 -8.46 7.93
C GLN A 16 -35.46 -8.39 8.38
N ILE A 17 -34.72 -7.43 7.81
CA ILE A 17 -33.40 -7.07 8.29
C ILE A 17 -33.66 -6.25 9.55
N ASP A 18 -33.29 -6.80 10.70
CA ASP A 18 -33.35 -6.11 11.99
C ASP A 18 -32.35 -4.95 11.97
N GLU A 19 -32.86 -3.72 11.90
CA GLU A 19 -32.06 -2.47 11.94
C GLU A 19 -31.64 -2.08 13.37
N SER A 20 -31.59 -3.04 14.30
CA SER A 20 -31.06 -2.87 15.65
C SER A 20 -29.51 -2.97 15.71
N ILE A 21 -28.79 -2.20 14.88
CA ILE A 21 -27.36 -1.90 15.11
C ILE A 21 -27.21 -0.37 15.16
N MET A 22 -27.78 0.21 16.21
CA MET A 22 -27.38 1.51 16.74
C MET A 22 -26.90 1.27 18.16
N ASP A 23 -25.62 0.92 18.31
CA ASP A 23 -24.79 1.39 19.42
C ASP A 23 -23.35 0.86 19.30
N SER A 24 -22.38 1.75 19.56
CA SER A 24 -20.91 1.52 19.65
C SER A 24 -20.05 1.81 18.41
N ALA A 25 -20.26 2.95 17.73
CA ALA A 25 -19.28 3.46 16.76
C ALA A 25 -17.97 3.99 17.40
N GLU A 26 -17.99 4.32 18.70
CA GLU A 26 -16.81 4.83 19.43
C GLU A 26 -15.82 3.72 19.82
N ASP A 27 -16.32 2.51 20.07
CA ASP A 27 -15.54 1.36 20.55
C ASP A 27 -14.78 0.62 19.41
N SER A 28 -14.99 1.05 18.16
CA SER A 28 -14.34 0.51 16.95
C SER A 28 -13.06 1.26 16.59
N MET A 29 -12.99 2.58 16.84
CA MET A 29 -11.83 3.39 16.44
C MET A 29 -10.61 3.11 17.34
N ASP A 30 -10.81 2.97 18.65
CA ASP A 30 -9.73 2.67 19.60
C ASP A 30 -9.14 1.27 19.37
N LYS A 31 -9.98 0.29 18.97
CA LYS A 31 -9.53 -1.05 18.59
C LYS A 31 -8.70 -1.02 17.30
N ASN A 32 -9.15 -0.28 16.28
CA ASN A 32 -8.40 -0.12 15.03
C ASN A 32 -7.06 0.60 15.22
N ALA A 33 -7.02 1.62 16.08
CA ALA A 33 -5.78 2.34 16.41
C ALA A 33 -4.77 1.42 17.12
N LYS A 34 -5.22 0.62 18.09
CA LYS A 34 -4.36 -0.36 18.78
C LYS A 34 -3.84 -1.45 17.85
N ILE A 35 -4.68 -1.95 16.94
CA ILE A 35 -4.27 -2.91 15.91
C ILE A 35 -3.21 -2.27 14.99
N ALA A 36 -3.43 -1.03 14.54
CA ALA A 36 -2.45 -0.32 13.72
C ALA A 36 -1.11 -0.12 14.44
N GLU A 37 -1.12 0.21 15.73
CA GLU A 37 0.11 0.35 16.54
C GLU A 37 0.86 -0.98 16.74
N GLU A 38 0.13 -2.09 16.87
CA GLU A 38 0.71 -3.43 17.01
C GLU A 38 1.27 -3.94 15.67
N GLU A 39 0.55 -3.74 14.57
CA GLU A 39 1.02 -4.01 13.20
C GLU A 39 2.22 -3.14 12.81
N THR A 40 2.28 -1.90 13.29
CA THR A 40 3.42 -1.00 13.05
C THR A 40 4.68 -1.53 13.73
N ARG A 41 4.57 -2.01 14.98
CA ARG A 41 5.70 -2.62 15.70
C ARG A 41 6.18 -3.91 15.05
N ASP A 42 5.26 -4.77 14.57
CA ASP A 42 5.63 -6.02 13.89
C ASP A 42 6.16 -5.78 12.45
N SER A 43 5.89 -4.60 11.89
CA SER A 43 6.43 -4.15 10.60
C SER A 43 7.86 -3.60 10.68
N GLU A 44 8.44 -3.43 11.87
CA GLU A 44 9.79 -2.90 12.01
C GLU A 44 10.82 -3.85 11.38
N VAL A 45 11.41 -3.40 10.28
CA VAL A 45 12.49 -4.13 9.62
C VAL A 45 13.79 -3.89 10.40
N PRO A 46 14.54 -4.94 10.79
CA PRO A 46 15.79 -4.78 11.51
C PRO A 46 16.75 -3.84 10.77
N ALA A 47 17.27 -2.84 11.49
CA ALA A 47 18.26 -1.91 10.97
C ALA A 47 19.46 -2.66 10.39
N HIS A 48 20.01 -2.15 9.29
CA HIS A 48 21.11 -2.76 8.52
C HIS A 48 20.83 -4.12 7.88
N SER A 49 19.59 -4.63 7.94
CA SER A 49 19.23 -5.80 7.12
C SER A 49 19.20 -5.45 5.63
N VAL A 50 19.35 -6.46 4.79
CA VAL A 50 19.22 -6.34 3.32
C VAL A 50 17.87 -5.72 2.94
N ILE A 51 16.80 -6.11 3.63
CA ILE A 51 15.46 -5.58 3.39
C ILE A 51 15.41 -4.10 3.77
N HIS A 52 16.02 -3.71 4.88
CA HIS A 52 16.08 -2.30 5.29
C HIS A 52 16.83 -1.45 4.25
N GLN A 53 17.98 -1.94 3.77
CA GLN A 53 18.74 -1.25 2.73
C GLN A 53 17.95 -1.16 1.41
N TYR A 54 17.28 -2.25 1.02
CA TYR A 54 16.41 -2.27 -0.16
C TYR A 54 15.29 -1.21 -0.06
N LEU A 55 14.65 -1.08 1.11
CA LEU A 55 13.62 -0.07 1.33
C LEU A 55 14.19 1.36 1.40
N LEU A 56 15.39 1.57 1.92
CA LEU A 56 16.06 2.87 1.92
C LEU A 56 16.43 3.35 0.51
N ASP A 57 16.86 2.43 -0.35
CA ASP A 57 17.28 2.76 -1.72
C ASP A 57 16.09 2.93 -2.67
N PHE A 58 14.95 2.31 -2.35
CA PHE A 58 13.77 2.28 -3.19
C PHE A 58 13.20 3.68 -3.54
N PRO A 59 12.99 4.61 -2.59
CA PRO A 59 12.50 5.96 -2.89
C PRO A 59 13.36 6.71 -3.92
N ASN A 60 14.69 6.57 -3.84
CA ASN A 60 15.60 7.22 -4.78
C ASN A 60 15.46 6.64 -6.19
N GLY A 61 15.28 5.34 -6.31
CA GLY A 61 15.01 4.67 -7.58
C GLY A 61 13.65 5.08 -8.16
N LEU A 62 12.63 5.17 -7.31
CA LEU A 62 11.28 5.59 -7.70
C LEU A 62 11.25 7.05 -8.16
N GLN A 63 11.92 7.95 -7.43
CA GLN A 63 12.01 9.36 -7.80
C GLN A 63 12.66 9.54 -9.17
N LYS A 64 13.74 8.81 -9.47
CA LYS A 64 14.37 8.84 -10.80
C LYS A 64 13.40 8.42 -11.92
N GLN A 65 12.54 7.43 -11.66
CA GLN A 65 11.52 7.03 -12.64
C GLN A 65 10.50 8.16 -12.85
N ILE A 66 10.02 8.75 -11.76
CA ILE A 66 9.08 9.88 -11.81
C ILE A 66 9.71 11.07 -12.55
N ASP A 67 10.95 11.43 -12.25
CA ASP A 67 11.65 12.54 -12.91
C ASP A 67 11.84 12.28 -14.41
N GLN A 68 12.14 11.04 -14.79
CA GLN A 68 12.39 10.67 -16.18
C GLN A 68 11.10 10.53 -17.00
N TYR A 69 10.01 10.09 -16.37
CA TYR A 69 8.83 9.59 -17.06
C TYR A 69 7.51 10.21 -16.65
N GLY A 70 7.52 11.05 -15.61
CA GLY A 70 6.34 11.66 -15.00
C GLY A 70 5.55 10.73 -14.08
N MET A 71 5.93 9.45 -13.94
CA MET A 71 5.22 8.46 -13.11
C MET A 71 6.09 7.22 -12.81
N PRO A 72 5.73 6.40 -11.81
CA PRO A 72 6.33 5.08 -11.59
C PRO A 72 6.22 4.17 -12.81
N ASN A 73 7.26 3.38 -13.10
CA ASN A 73 7.23 2.45 -14.23
C ASN A 73 6.11 1.40 -14.11
N CYS A 74 5.87 0.88 -12.89
CA CYS A 74 4.80 -0.10 -12.70
C CYS A 74 3.43 0.46 -13.11
N TYR A 75 3.19 1.77 -12.95
CA TYR A 75 1.92 2.39 -13.35
C TYR A 75 1.77 2.44 -14.88
N LYS A 76 2.87 2.65 -15.60
CA LYS A 76 2.88 2.53 -17.07
C LYS A 76 2.51 1.14 -17.54
N ASP A 77 2.93 0.13 -16.79
CA ASP A 77 2.65 -1.27 -17.06
C ASP A 77 1.24 -1.69 -16.57
N GLY A 78 0.46 -0.76 -16.00
CA GLY A 78 -0.88 -1.01 -15.48
C GLY A 78 -0.89 -1.80 -14.17
N GLN A 79 0.18 -1.71 -13.38
CA GLN A 79 0.38 -2.46 -12.14
C GLN A 79 0.67 -1.53 -10.96
N PHE A 80 0.36 -2.01 -9.75
CA PHE A 80 0.75 -1.32 -8.51
C PHE A 80 1.99 -1.91 -7.85
N PHE A 81 2.39 -3.12 -8.24
CA PHE A 81 3.48 -3.84 -7.60
C PHE A 81 4.78 -3.67 -8.36
N VAL A 82 5.85 -3.45 -7.60
CA VAL A 82 7.22 -3.67 -8.05
C VAL A 82 7.68 -5.00 -7.48
N TYR A 83 8.00 -5.94 -8.38
CA TYR A 83 8.47 -7.26 -8.01
C TYR A 83 9.99 -7.31 -7.99
N PRO A 84 10.61 -7.94 -6.98
CA PRO A 84 12.02 -8.28 -7.07
C PRO A 84 12.25 -9.26 -8.23
N PRO A 85 13.50 -9.42 -8.70
CA PRO A 85 13.81 -10.41 -9.73
C PRO A 85 13.32 -11.80 -9.34
N HIS A 86 12.75 -12.53 -10.30
CA HIS A 86 12.35 -13.91 -10.07
C HIS A 86 13.53 -14.74 -9.55
N PRO A 87 13.34 -15.67 -8.59
CA PRO A 87 14.43 -16.41 -7.95
C PRO A 87 15.44 -17.04 -8.91
N VAL A 88 14.97 -17.54 -10.06
CA VAL A 88 15.85 -18.09 -11.12
C VAL A 88 16.85 -17.05 -11.63
N PHE A 89 16.40 -15.82 -11.92
CA PHE A 89 17.27 -14.74 -12.40
C PHE A 89 18.12 -14.14 -11.29
N ALA A 90 17.57 -14.06 -10.07
CA ALA A 90 18.30 -13.65 -8.88
C ALA A 90 19.51 -14.57 -8.62
N LEU A 91 19.29 -15.89 -8.63
CA LEU A 91 20.34 -16.90 -8.49
C LEU A 91 21.34 -16.85 -9.63
N HIS A 92 20.87 -16.75 -10.87
CA HIS A 92 21.75 -16.60 -12.03
C HIS A 92 22.70 -15.41 -11.87
N THR A 93 22.18 -14.26 -11.42
CA THR A 93 23.00 -13.07 -11.18
C THR A 93 24.00 -13.27 -10.04
N ALA A 94 23.57 -13.89 -8.93
CA ALA A 94 24.42 -14.16 -7.77
C ALA A 94 25.62 -15.07 -8.09
N ILE A 95 25.48 -16.00 -9.03
CA ILE A 95 26.59 -16.84 -9.49
C ILE A 95 27.70 -15.99 -10.15
N HIS A 96 27.34 -14.87 -10.78
CA HIS A 96 28.28 -14.04 -11.55
C HIS A 96 28.86 -12.84 -10.78
N THR A 97 28.25 -12.43 -9.68
CA THR A 97 28.68 -11.24 -8.91
C THR A 97 29.34 -11.63 -7.59
N SER A 98 28.56 -12.19 -6.69
CA SER A 98 28.95 -12.73 -5.40
C SER A 98 27.83 -13.66 -4.96
N PHE A 99 28.19 -14.87 -4.49
CA PHE A 99 27.21 -15.85 -4.04
C PHE A 99 26.57 -15.35 -2.74
N SER A 100 25.51 -14.56 -2.86
CA SER A 100 24.74 -13.99 -1.75
C SER A 100 23.27 -14.43 -1.85
N PRO A 101 22.64 -14.85 -0.74
CA PRO A 101 21.21 -15.16 -0.70
C PRO A 101 20.32 -13.91 -0.68
N ASP A 102 20.90 -12.73 -0.48
CA ASP A 102 20.19 -11.47 -0.24
C ASP A 102 19.06 -11.17 -1.24
N PRO A 103 19.23 -11.34 -2.57
CA PRO A 103 18.18 -11.05 -3.53
C PRO A 103 16.93 -11.94 -3.37
N LEU A 104 17.07 -13.13 -2.77
CA LEU A 104 15.96 -14.06 -2.53
C LEU A 104 15.11 -13.68 -1.31
N CYS A 105 15.65 -12.82 -0.44
CA CYS A 105 14.95 -12.34 0.74
C CYS A 105 14.05 -11.14 0.44
N LEU A 106 14.19 -10.53 -0.73
CA LEU A 106 13.43 -9.35 -1.14
C LEU A 106 11.95 -9.70 -1.34
N ARG A 107 11.09 -8.72 -1.03
CA ARG A 107 9.63 -8.84 -1.16
C ARG A 107 9.09 -7.83 -2.16
N PRO A 108 7.92 -8.11 -2.78
CA PRO A 108 7.24 -7.12 -3.59
C PRO A 108 6.94 -5.85 -2.80
N ILE A 109 6.96 -4.71 -3.48
CA ILE A 109 6.51 -3.43 -2.94
C ILE A 109 5.26 -3.01 -3.70
N PHE A 110 4.16 -2.86 -2.99
CA PHE A 110 2.95 -2.21 -3.46
C PHE A 110 3.12 -0.70 -3.36
N ILE A 111 3.03 0.00 -4.48
CA ILE A 111 3.14 1.45 -4.56
C ILE A 111 1.74 2.06 -4.61
N TRP A 112 1.43 2.92 -3.65
CA TRP A 112 0.22 3.74 -3.65
C TRP A 112 0.58 5.23 -3.60
N LEU A 113 0.73 5.81 -4.79
CA LEU A 113 0.99 7.22 -5.03
C LEU A 113 -0.16 7.77 -5.90
N PRO A 114 -1.28 8.14 -5.28
CA PRO A 114 -2.50 8.42 -6.01
C PRO A 114 -2.38 9.66 -6.91
N GLU A 115 -1.40 10.54 -6.67
CA GLU A 115 -1.11 11.70 -7.50
C GLU A 115 -0.65 11.34 -8.93
N TYR A 116 -0.32 10.07 -9.20
CA TYR A 116 0.03 9.58 -10.53
C TYR A 116 -1.06 8.68 -11.13
N LEU A 117 -2.22 8.57 -10.49
CA LEU A 117 -3.32 7.73 -10.95
C LEU A 117 -4.35 8.54 -11.75
N PRO A 118 -5.00 7.93 -12.75
CA PRO A 118 -6.06 8.58 -13.50
C PRO A 118 -7.24 8.90 -12.58
N GLY A 119 -7.76 10.13 -12.68
CA GLY A 119 -8.92 10.56 -11.87
C GLY A 119 -8.59 10.84 -10.41
N HIS A 120 -7.32 11.09 -10.07
CA HIS A 120 -6.93 11.54 -8.74
C HIS A 120 -7.75 12.78 -8.32
N PRO A 121 -8.14 12.92 -7.04
CA PRO A 121 -8.72 14.16 -6.57
C PRO A 121 -7.66 15.26 -6.52
N ASP A 122 -8.03 16.50 -6.83
CA ASP A 122 -7.11 17.63 -6.72
C ASP A 122 -6.63 17.85 -5.27
N HIS A 123 -7.49 17.51 -4.30
CA HIS A 123 -7.22 17.68 -2.87
C HIS A 123 -7.81 16.54 -2.04
N TYR A 124 -7.08 16.15 -1.00
CA TYR A 124 -7.56 15.25 0.05
C TYR A 124 -8.05 16.05 1.25
N LYS A 125 -9.09 15.55 1.93
CA LYS A 125 -9.68 16.18 3.12
C LYS A 125 -9.29 15.43 4.37
N CYS A 126 -8.91 16.18 5.40
CA CYS A 126 -8.75 15.67 6.76
C CYS A 126 -10.13 15.55 7.43
N THR A 127 -10.23 14.72 8.46
CA THR A 127 -11.43 14.58 9.30
C THR A 127 -11.87 15.88 9.96
N CYS A 128 -10.95 16.83 10.19
CA CYS A 128 -11.27 18.16 10.71
C CYS A 128 -11.85 19.13 9.65
N GLY A 129 -12.00 18.69 8.39
CA GLY A 129 -12.45 19.52 7.27
C GLY A 129 -11.34 20.30 6.54
N GLY A 130 -10.14 20.34 7.14
CA GLY A 130 -8.94 20.91 6.53
C GLY A 130 -8.44 20.14 5.31
N ASN A 131 -7.56 20.75 4.53
CA ASN A 131 -6.88 20.06 3.42
C ASN A 131 -5.71 19.24 3.95
N LEU A 132 -5.42 18.15 3.24
CA LEU A 132 -4.22 17.34 3.42
C LEU A 132 -3.22 17.69 2.33
N SER A 133 -2.00 18.03 2.72
CA SER A 133 -0.88 18.26 1.83
C SER A 133 0.10 17.09 1.89
N MET A 134 0.64 16.73 0.73
CA MET A 134 1.68 15.71 0.63
C MET A 134 2.97 16.21 1.28
N ASN A 135 3.57 15.41 2.16
CA ASN A 135 4.79 15.73 2.89
C ASN A 135 5.83 14.60 2.77
N GLY A 136 6.22 14.34 1.52
CA GLY A 136 7.20 13.31 1.16
C GLY A 136 6.65 11.89 1.26
N TYR A 137 7.55 10.92 1.23
CA TYR A 137 7.23 9.50 1.44
C TYR A 137 7.11 9.17 2.92
N ASN A 138 6.46 8.05 3.22
CA ASN A 138 6.49 7.51 4.57
C ASN A 138 7.92 7.08 4.92
N ASP A 139 8.40 7.49 6.10
CA ASP A 139 9.78 7.27 6.55
C ASP A 139 9.84 6.51 7.88
N ASN A 140 8.72 6.37 8.59
CA ASN A 140 8.64 5.63 9.84
C ASN A 140 7.28 4.90 10.02
N PRO A 141 7.19 3.61 9.65
CA PRO A 141 8.20 2.84 8.93
C PRO A 141 8.34 3.30 7.47
N ILE A 142 9.52 3.10 6.85
CA ILE A 142 9.78 3.46 5.44
C ILE A 142 8.76 2.81 4.49
N ALA A 143 8.39 1.56 4.79
CA ALA A 143 7.27 0.88 4.17
C ALA A 143 6.65 -0.08 5.19
N GLN A 144 5.32 -0.15 5.23
CA GLN A 144 4.61 -1.04 6.16
C GLN A 144 4.59 -2.45 5.60
N ARG A 145 4.87 -3.46 6.43
CA ARG A 145 4.79 -4.85 6.00
C ARG A 145 3.34 -5.32 6.08
N VAL A 146 2.85 -5.91 5.00
CA VAL A 146 1.51 -6.52 4.96
C VAL A 146 1.65 -8.02 4.94
N HIS A 147 0.96 -8.66 5.89
CA HIS A 147 0.84 -10.09 6.00
C HIS A 147 -0.44 -10.54 5.30
N THR A 148 -0.30 -11.47 4.35
CA THR A 148 -1.46 -12.03 3.65
C THR A 148 -1.74 -13.44 4.18
N SER A 149 -3.01 -13.84 4.14
CA SER A 149 -3.42 -15.21 4.51
C SER A 149 -2.78 -16.29 3.64
N THR A 150 -2.31 -15.92 2.44
CA THR A 150 -1.60 -16.79 1.50
C THR A 150 -0.10 -16.90 1.78
N GLY A 151 0.42 -16.18 2.79
CA GLY A 151 1.84 -16.15 3.15
C GLY A 151 2.73 -15.34 2.20
N THR A 152 2.14 -14.68 1.21
CA THR A 152 2.87 -13.80 0.29
C THR A 152 2.87 -12.39 0.86
N ASN A 153 3.81 -12.12 1.77
CA ASN A 153 3.94 -10.80 2.37
C ASN A 153 4.56 -9.82 1.35
N TYR A 154 4.17 -8.55 1.48
CA TYR A 154 4.69 -7.45 0.68
C TYR A 154 4.86 -6.21 1.55
N PHE A 155 5.49 -5.18 1.00
CA PHE A 155 5.59 -3.87 1.64
C PHE A 155 4.64 -2.89 0.96
N ILE A 156 3.95 -2.03 1.72
CA ILE A 156 3.20 -0.89 1.20
C ILE A 156 4.06 0.36 1.29
N PHE A 157 4.21 1.03 0.16
CA PHE A 157 4.89 2.31 0.04
C PHE A 157 3.90 3.40 -0.37
N THR A 158 3.81 4.45 0.45
CA THR A 158 2.83 5.54 0.32
C THR A 158 3.48 6.89 0.58
N ASN A 159 2.82 7.97 0.15
CA ASN A 159 3.16 9.31 0.65
C ASN A 159 2.66 9.50 2.08
N ARG A 160 3.33 10.38 2.82
CA ARG A 160 2.85 10.94 4.07
C ARG A 160 2.00 12.17 3.78
N TYR A 161 0.82 12.24 4.36
CA TYR A 161 -0.07 13.40 4.27
C TYR A 161 -0.16 14.10 5.62
N ILE A 162 -0.14 15.44 5.62
CA ILE A 162 -0.28 16.27 6.82
C ILE A 162 -1.49 17.17 6.67
N CYS A 163 -2.27 17.33 7.74
CA CYS A 163 -3.35 18.30 7.77
C CYS A 163 -2.81 19.72 7.96
N ASP A 164 -3.11 20.60 7.00
CA ASP A 164 -2.68 21.99 7.01
C ASP A 164 -3.28 22.76 8.20
N SER A 165 -4.53 22.46 8.56
CA SER A 165 -5.22 23.10 9.68
C SER A 165 -4.64 22.69 11.04
N CYS A 166 -4.19 21.44 11.19
CA CYS A 166 -3.51 20.98 12.40
C CYS A 166 -2.09 21.55 12.52
N ARG A 167 -1.46 21.92 11.40
CA ARG A 167 -0.13 22.55 11.37
C ARG A 167 -0.14 23.99 11.90
N MET A 168 -1.24 24.71 11.74
CA MET A 168 -1.36 26.11 12.21
C MET A 168 -1.64 26.25 13.70
N ASN A 169 -2.01 25.16 14.38
CA ASN A 169 -2.34 25.16 15.80
C ASN A 169 -1.18 24.69 16.71
N ASN A 170 -0.01 24.40 16.13
CA ASN A 170 1.25 24.10 16.83
C ASN A 170 2.24 25.24 16.64
#